data_AF-A0A0F8SD44-F1
#
_entry.id   AF-A0A0F8SD44-F1
#
_cell.length_a   1.000
_cell.length_b   1.000
_cell.length_c   1.000
_cell.angle_alpha   90.00
_cell.angle_beta   90.00
_cell.angle_gamma   90.00
#
_symmetry.space_group_name_H-M   'P 1'
#
loop_
_entity.id
_entity.type
_entity.pdbx_description
1 polymer ?
#
loop_
_entity_poly.entity_id
_entity_poly.type
_entity_poly.pdbx_seq_one_letter_code
_entity_poly.pdbx_strand_id
1 'polypeptide(L)'
;GLWLIDYANAITIESDDEFGELDDVSIMGDTLMVTNKDTITLTRDSTDKILNNVSFKTADTSSDVLRFYLMLEVKEPGVHVIGGAASFGAGNFTWDASNFAGFFYDIDDNVETESLSVSNIDGNVIPEGDLVYETSIENVAYEYDNAADGWNQYPVIGFFAQKYVPLKPEKADKLSKLVLDSDDKYTIRTGELLDLGEGYAIEARQVDVDGKKVWLEFTKDGEFVDDEIISVDTGDNTWDVELDDIQDEDDVVVLRVHVNQVFQGAVDSIAQIEGLWLIDYANAITIESDDEFGELDDVSIMGDTL
;
A
#
# COMPACT_ATOMS: atom_id res chain seq x y z
N GLY A 1 -5.04 45.33 10.87
CA GLY A 1 -5.27 44.16 10.01
C GLY A 1 -5.41 44.64 8.59
N LEU A 2 -4.72 43.98 7.66
CA LEU A 2 -4.93 44.14 6.22
C LEU A 2 -5.78 42.96 5.75
N TRP A 3 -6.70 43.21 4.82
CA TRP A 3 -7.53 42.19 4.18
C TRP A 3 -7.57 42.50 2.68
N LEU A 4 -7.33 41.48 1.86
CA LEU A 4 -7.30 41.56 0.40
C LEU A 4 -7.85 40.25 -0.15
N ILE A 5 -8.66 40.35 -1.21
CA ILE A 5 -9.06 39.25 -2.07
C ILE A 5 -8.57 39.54 -3.48
N ASP A 6 -8.32 38.49 -4.24
CA ASP A 6 -7.97 38.61 -5.65
C ASP A 6 -9.22 38.87 -6.50
N TYR A 7 -9.76 40.09 -6.38
CA TYR A 7 -10.99 40.49 -7.05
C TYR A 7 -10.90 40.46 -8.59
N ALA A 8 -9.68 40.43 -9.15
CA ALA A 8 -9.46 40.34 -10.59
C ALA A 8 -9.76 38.95 -11.14
N ASN A 9 -9.69 37.91 -10.29
CA ASN A 9 -9.96 36.50 -10.64
C ASN A 9 -11.25 36.00 -9.97
N ALA A 10 -12.21 36.89 -9.70
CA ALA A 10 -13.52 36.51 -9.19
C ALA A 10 -14.26 35.63 -10.23
N ILE A 11 -14.85 34.53 -9.75
CA ILE A 11 -15.68 33.63 -10.55
C ILE A 11 -17.15 33.81 -10.19
N THR A 12 -18.04 33.56 -11.15
CA THR A 12 -19.49 33.46 -10.93
C THR A 12 -19.89 32.03 -11.25
N ILE A 13 -20.72 31.43 -10.40
CA ILE A 13 -21.30 30.11 -10.64
C ILE A 13 -22.72 30.33 -11.15
N GLU A 14 -23.03 29.78 -12.31
CA GLU A 14 -24.31 29.88 -12.98
C GLU A 14 -25.10 28.58 -12.85
N SER A 15 -26.43 28.64 -13.02
CA SER A 15 -27.30 27.47 -12.89
C SER A 15 -27.10 26.42 -14.00
N ASP A 16 -26.43 26.79 -15.09
CA ASP A 16 -26.06 25.92 -16.21
C ASP A 16 -24.60 25.46 -16.16
N ASP A 17 -23.86 25.79 -15.09
CA ASP A 17 -22.53 25.22 -14.85
C ASP A 17 -22.61 23.74 -14.49
N GLU A 18 -21.56 22.99 -14.86
CA GLU A 18 -21.42 21.56 -14.58
C GLU A 18 -20.03 21.27 -13.99
N PHE A 19 -19.96 20.45 -12.95
CA PHE A 19 -18.74 20.11 -12.22
C PHE A 19 -18.56 18.59 -12.17
N GLY A 20 -18.04 18.01 -13.26
CA GLY A 20 -17.89 16.56 -13.38
C GLY A 20 -19.26 15.87 -13.27
N GLU A 21 -19.38 14.92 -12.35
CA GLU A 21 -20.64 14.21 -12.08
C GLU A 21 -21.62 15.03 -11.21
N LEU A 22 -21.21 16.20 -10.71
CA LEU A 22 -22.09 17.16 -10.01
C LEU A 22 -22.54 18.22 -11.01
N ASP A 23 -23.67 18.00 -11.67
CA ASP A 23 -24.09 18.72 -12.88
C ASP A 23 -25.49 19.37 -12.79
N ASP A 24 -26.17 19.30 -11.64
CA ASP A 24 -27.44 20.00 -11.36
C ASP A 24 -27.23 21.07 -10.28
N VAL A 25 -27.05 22.32 -10.71
CA VAL A 25 -26.74 23.46 -9.85
C VAL A 25 -28.00 24.17 -9.36
N SER A 26 -28.14 24.30 -8.05
CA SER A 26 -29.19 25.07 -7.38
C SER A 26 -28.60 26.17 -6.49
N ILE A 27 -28.96 27.42 -6.80
CA ILE A 27 -28.49 28.62 -6.10
C ILE A 27 -29.63 29.18 -5.25
N MET A 28 -29.50 29.09 -3.92
CA MET A 28 -30.51 29.48 -2.94
C MET A 28 -29.95 30.49 -1.95
N GLY A 29 -29.82 31.75 -2.39
CA GLY A 29 -29.32 32.83 -1.54
C GLY A 29 -27.86 32.60 -1.14
N ASP A 30 -27.64 32.21 0.12
CA ASP A 30 -26.32 31.90 0.69
C ASP A 30 -25.91 30.42 0.55
N THR A 31 -26.77 29.58 -0.05
CA THR A 31 -26.51 28.16 -0.27
C THR A 31 -26.32 27.85 -1.76
N LEU A 32 -25.22 27.19 -2.09
CA LEU A 32 -25.02 26.50 -3.36
C LEU A 32 -25.18 24.99 -3.12
N MET A 33 -26.04 24.35 -3.89
CA MET A 33 -26.20 22.89 -3.87
C MET A 33 -25.98 22.37 -5.28
N VAL A 34 -25.12 21.38 -5.44
CA VAL A 34 -24.88 20.73 -6.73
C VAL A 34 -25.12 19.23 -6.57
N THR A 35 -25.98 18.67 -7.41
CA THR A 35 -26.34 17.25 -7.39
C THR A 35 -26.06 16.60 -8.74
N ASN A 36 -25.98 15.27 -8.77
CA ASN A 36 -25.88 14.49 -10.00
C ASN A 36 -27.26 14.27 -10.64
N LYS A 37 -27.43 14.59 -11.93
CA LYS A 37 -28.68 14.33 -12.68
C LYS A 37 -28.88 12.84 -12.96
N ASP A 38 -27.79 12.14 -13.24
CA ASP A 38 -27.78 10.73 -13.62
C ASP A 38 -27.24 9.84 -12.50
N THR A 39 -27.51 8.54 -12.58
CA THR A 39 -27.02 7.58 -11.59
C THR A 39 -25.51 7.40 -11.68
N ILE A 40 -24.83 7.51 -10.54
CA ILE A 40 -23.41 7.15 -10.41
C ILE A 40 -23.32 5.70 -9.94
N THR A 41 -22.51 4.90 -10.62
CA THR A 41 -22.23 3.51 -10.22
C THR A 41 -20.86 3.48 -9.57
N LEU A 42 -20.79 2.98 -8.33
CA LEU A 42 -19.53 2.64 -7.68
C LEU A 42 -19.07 1.30 -8.24
N THR A 43 -18.18 1.37 -9.23
CA THR A 43 -17.64 0.20 -9.90
C THR A 43 -16.62 -0.44 -8.96
N ARG A 44 -16.73 -1.74 -8.70
CA ARG A 44 -15.74 -2.47 -7.91
C ARG A 44 -14.38 -2.43 -8.59
N ASP A 45 -13.33 -2.47 -7.77
CA ASP A 45 -11.96 -2.33 -8.24
C ASP A 45 -11.78 -1.14 -9.19
N SER A 46 -12.30 0.02 -8.80
CA SER A 46 -12.28 1.21 -9.66
C SER A 46 -12.10 2.49 -8.87
N THR A 47 -11.64 3.50 -9.58
CA THR A 47 -11.66 4.89 -9.14
C THR A 47 -12.65 5.67 -10.00
N ASP A 48 -13.82 5.95 -9.46
CA ASP A 48 -14.89 6.66 -10.14
C ASP A 48 -14.79 8.17 -9.84
N LYS A 49 -14.51 8.98 -10.85
CA LYS A 49 -14.33 10.43 -10.70
C LYS A 49 -15.66 11.14 -10.43
N ILE A 50 -15.64 12.06 -9.46
CA ILE A 50 -16.77 12.95 -9.13
C ILE A 50 -16.47 14.37 -9.61
N LEU A 51 -15.28 14.87 -9.29
CA LEU A 51 -14.72 16.13 -9.77
C LEU A 51 -13.36 15.86 -10.42
N ASN A 52 -12.74 16.91 -10.99
CA ASN A 52 -11.40 16.82 -11.59
C ASN A 52 -10.34 16.21 -10.67
N ASN A 53 -10.47 16.44 -9.37
CA ASN A 53 -9.53 16.00 -8.32
C ASN A 53 -10.21 15.24 -7.18
N VAL A 54 -11.51 14.93 -7.27
CA VAL A 54 -12.23 14.18 -6.24
C VAL A 54 -12.84 12.94 -6.87
N SER A 55 -12.60 11.78 -6.29
CA SER A 55 -13.09 10.49 -6.79
C SER A 55 -13.59 9.62 -5.64
N PHE A 56 -14.34 8.56 -5.94
CA PHE A 56 -14.49 7.42 -5.04
C PHE A 56 -13.53 6.31 -5.49
N LYS A 57 -12.70 5.81 -4.57
CA LYS A 57 -12.02 4.51 -4.75
C LYS A 57 -12.92 3.46 -4.11
N THR A 58 -13.23 2.42 -4.86
CA THR A 58 -14.08 1.31 -4.43
C THR A 58 -13.26 0.04 -4.41
N ALA A 59 -13.45 -0.76 -3.36
CA ALA A 59 -12.74 -2.00 -3.13
C ALA A 59 -13.03 -3.06 -4.20
N ASP A 60 -12.07 -3.97 -4.43
CA ASP A 60 -12.33 -5.25 -5.08
C ASP A 60 -12.92 -6.24 -4.07
N THR A 61 -14.25 -6.30 -4.02
CA THR A 61 -14.95 -7.22 -3.13
C THR A 61 -16.10 -7.90 -3.84
N SER A 62 -16.58 -9.02 -3.29
CA SER A 62 -17.78 -9.69 -3.79
C SER A 62 -19.01 -8.76 -3.88
N SER A 63 -20.01 -9.18 -4.67
CA SER A 63 -21.18 -8.34 -4.99
C SER A 63 -22.05 -7.92 -3.78
N ASP A 64 -21.91 -8.61 -2.65
CA ASP A 64 -22.63 -8.39 -1.39
C ASP A 64 -21.87 -7.53 -0.38
N VAL A 65 -20.60 -7.25 -0.63
CA VAL A 65 -19.77 -6.32 0.13
C VAL A 65 -19.54 -5.06 -0.70
N LEU A 66 -19.71 -3.88 -0.10
CA LEU A 66 -19.40 -2.60 -0.73
C LEU A 66 -18.58 -1.77 0.24
N ARG A 67 -17.39 -1.37 -0.21
CA ARG A 67 -16.50 -0.49 0.54
C ARG A 67 -15.88 0.52 -0.41
N PHE A 68 -15.90 1.78 0.00
CA PHE A 68 -15.37 2.87 -0.78
C PHE A 68 -15.00 4.04 0.13
N TYR A 69 -14.05 4.87 -0.30
CA TYR A 69 -13.71 6.11 0.36
C TYR A 69 -13.61 7.27 -0.63
N LEU A 70 -13.69 8.49 -0.11
CA LEU A 70 -13.50 9.71 -0.91
C LEU A 70 -11.99 9.98 -1.07
N MET A 71 -11.52 10.07 -2.30
CA MET A 71 -10.13 10.32 -2.66
C MET A 71 -9.98 11.74 -3.18
N LEU A 72 -8.95 12.47 -2.70
CA LEU A 72 -8.52 13.74 -3.26
C LEU A 72 -7.19 13.56 -4.00
N GLU A 73 -7.15 13.79 -5.31
CA GLU A 73 -5.94 13.72 -6.14
C GLU A 73 -5.25 15.08 -6.19
N VAL A 74 -4.03 15.18 -5.63
CA VAL A 74 -3.23 16.42 -5.64
C VAL A 74 -2.00 16.22 -6.52
N LYS A 75 -1.91 17.00 -7.62
CA LYS A 75 -0.81 16.90 -8.61
C LYS A 75 0.25 17.99 -8.49
N GLU A 76 -0.03 19.01 -7.69
CA GLU A 76 0.88 20.15 -7.55
C GLU A 76 2.08 19.76 -6.67
N PRO A 77 3.31 20.15 -7.02
CA PRO A 77 4.46 19.91 -6.16
C PRO A 77 4.38 20.79 -4.91
N GLY A 78 4.70 20.24 -3.76
CA GLY A 78 4.72 20.99 -2.51
C GLY A 78 4.43 20.13 -1.29
N VAL A 79 4.42 20.77 -0.12
CA VAL A 79 3.95 20.15 1.12
C VAL A 79 2.44 20.33 1.18
N HIS A 80 1.73 19.21 1.23
CA HIS A 80 0.28 19.16 1.40
C HIS A 80 -0.05 18.69 2.80
N VAL A 81 -1.11 19.25 3.40
CA VAL A 81 -1.55 18.90 4.74
C VAL A 81 -2.78 18.00 4.62
N ILE A 82 -2.68 16.79 5.14
CA ILE A 82 -3.82 15.88 5.32
C ILE A 82 -4.32 16.09 6.74
N GLY A 83 -5.58 16.49 6.89
CA GLY A 83 -6.21 16.72 8.19
C GLY A 83 -7.15 15.58 8.56
N GLY A 84 -7.12 15.15 9.82
CA GLY A 84 -8.13 14.26 10.38
C GLY A 84 -9.40 14.99 10.79
N ALA A 85 -10.37 14.22 11.27
CA ALA A 85 -11.61 14.73 11.83
C ALA A 85 -11.32 15.66 13.01
N ALA A 86 -12.05 16.78 13.08
CA ALA A 86 -11.88 17.73 14.17
C ALA A 86 -12.49 17.20 15.48
N SER A 87 -11.74 17.36 16.57
CA SER A 87 -12.16 17.04 17.93
C SER A 87 -12.60 18.30 18.67
N PHE A 88 -13.72 18.24 19.38
CA PHE A 88 -14.32 19.40 20.05
C PHE A 88 -14.62 19.13 21.53
N GLY A 89 -14.24 20.08 22.38
CA GLY A 89 -14.55 20.07 23.81
C GLY A 89 -13.48 19.40 24.67
N ALA A 90 -13.86 19.05 25.90
CA ALA A 90 -13.03 18.23 26.78
C ALA A 90 -13.42 16.76 26.60
N GLY A 91 -12.44 15.87 26.56
CA GLY A 91 -12.67 14.44 26.42
C GLY A 91 -11.43 13.69 25.96
N ASN A 92 -11.62 12.40 25.72
CA ASN A 92 -10.64 11.56 25.05
C ASN A 92 -10.96 11.54 23.56
N PHE A 93 -9.92 11.53 22.75
CA PHE A 93 -10.03 11.55 21.30
C PHE A 93 -9.17 10.44 20.71
N THR A 94 -9.66 9.81 19.65
CA THR A 94 -8.93 8.76 18.94
C THR A 94 -9.08 9.01 17.45
N TRP A 95 -7.95 8.98 16.76
CA TRP A 95 -7.88 8.96 15.32
C TRP A 95 -7.39 7.58 14.87
N ASP A 96 -8.07 7.04 13.87
CA ASP A 96 -7.77 5.81 13.14
C ASP A 96 -7.96 6.09 11.64
N ALA A 97 -7.81 5.12 10.76
CA ALA A 97 -7.92 5.38 9.32
C ALA A 97 -9.34 5.78 8.91
N SER A 98 -10.37 5.44 9.70
CA SER A 98 -11.75 5.84 9.45
C SER A 98 -11.99 7.36 9.55
N ASN A 99 -11.15 8.07 10.30
CA ASN A 99 -11.33 9.50 10.57
C ASN A 99 -10.07 10.34 10.39
N PHE A 100 -8.92 9.73 10.10
CA PHE A 100 -7.71 10.39 9.66
C PHE A 100 -7.12 9.70 8.43
N ALA A 101 -7.42 10.25 7.24
CA ALA A 101 -6.98 9.71 5.95
C ALA A 101 -5.46 9.74 5.70
N GLY A 102 -4.67 10.19 6.69
CA GLY A 102 -3.21 10.07 6.64
C GLY A 102 -2.75 8.66 7.00
N PHE A 103 -3.48 7.94 7.85
CA PHE A 103 -3.09 6.59 8.23
C PHE A 103 -3.29 5.59 7.10
N PHE A 104 -2.45 4.55 7.13
CA PHE A 104 -2.53 3.44 6.21
C PHE A 104 -3.90 2.77 6.29
N TYR A 105 -4.46 2.48 5.11
CA TYR A 105 -5.69 1.72 4.98
C TYR A 105 -5.67 0.87 3.71
N ASP A 106 -5.84 -0.43 3.88
CA ASP A 106 -6.10 -1.36 2.80
C ASP A 106 -7.61 -1.45 2.54
N ILE A 107 -8.05 -0.92 1.40
CA ILE A 107 -9.46 -0.84 1.06
C ILE A 107 -10.06 -2.19 0.67
N ASP A 108 -9.26 -3.12 0.17
CA ASP A 108 -9.73 -4.41 -0.33
C ASP A 108 -9.93 -5.35 0.87
N ASP A 109 -8.92 -5.44 1.74
CA ASP A 109 -8.95 -6.32 2.92
C ASP A 109 -9.61 -5.72 4.18
N ASN A 110 -9.88 -4.42 4.19
CA ASN A 110 -10.43 -3.68 5.34
C ASN A 110 -9.43 -3.50 6.47
N VAL A 111 -8.15 -3.38 6.15
CA VAL A 111 -7.09 -3.39 7.14
C VAL A 111 -6.65 -1.96 7.44
N GLU A 112 -6.70 -1.59 8.71
CA GLU A 112 -6.03 -0.44 9.29
C GLU A 112 -5.19 -0.94 10.46
N THR A 113 -4.09 -0.25 10.77
CA THR A 113 -3.17 -0.68 11.83
C THR A 113 -2.89 0.41 12.84
N GLU A 114 -3.00 1.68 12.44
CA GLU A 114 -2.54 2.83 13.21
C GLU A 114 -3.68 3.46 14.00
N SER A 115 -3.39 3.88 15.24
CA SER A 115 -4.22 4.79 15.99
C SER A 115 -3.39 5.86 16.68
N LEU A 116 -3.98 7.04 16.87
CA LEU A 116 -3.44 8.11 17.72
C LEU A 116 -4.52 8.53 18.70
N SER A 117 -4.21 8.49 19.99
CA SER A 117 -5.16 8.85 21.04
C SER A 117 -4.64 9.95 21.95
N VAL A 118 -5.58 10.78 22.41
CA VAL A 118 -5.37 11.81 23.44
C VAL A 118 -6.31 11.52 24.58
N SER A 119 -5.78 11.40 25.80
CA SER A 119 -6.54 11.15 27.01
C SER A 119 -6.32 12.23 28.07
N ASN A 120 -7.24 12.35 29.04
CA ASN A 120 -7.11 13.17 30.24
C ASN A 120 -6.68 14.63 30.02
N ILE A 121 -7.04 15.23 28.89
CA ILE A 121 -6.66 16.61 28.54
C ILE A 121 -7.14 17.62 29.61
N ASP A 122 -6.23 18.43 30.14
CA ASP A 122 -6.54 19.52 31.07
C ASP A 122 -6.45 20.87 30.34
N GLY A 123 -7.61 21.39 29.96
CA GLY A 123 -7.71 22.60 29.14
C GLY A 123 -7.11 22.38 27.75
N ASN A 124 -5.83 22.73 27.58
CA ASN A 124 -5.07 22.60 26.35
C ASN A 124 -3.72 21.88 26.55
N VAL A 125 -3.59 21.14 27.65
CA VAL A 125 -2.37 20.41 28.02
C VAL A 125 -2.69 18.92 28.06
N ILE A 126 -1.94 18.13 27.30
CA ILE A 126 -1.97 16.67 27.36
C ILE A 126 -0.96 16.24 28.43
N PRO A 127 -1.35 15.43 29.43
CA PRO A 127 -0.41 14.89 30.41
C PRO A 127 0.63 13.94 29.78
N GLU A 128 1.72 13.71 30.52
CA GLU A 128 2.72 12.70 30.18
C GLU A 128 2.08 11.31 30.04
N GLY A 129 2.39 10.59 28.95
CA GLY A 129 1.84 9.26 28.65
C GLY A 129 0.40 9.24 28.09
N ASP A 130 -0.25 10.40 27.93
CA ASP A 130 -1.64 10.50 27.47
C ASP A 130 -1.77 10.93 26.00
N LEU A 131 -0.66 11.07 25.27
CA LEU A 131 -0.61 11.13 23.80
C LEU A 131 0.01 9.81 23.32
N VAL A 132 -0.81 8.91 22.77
CA VAL A 132 -0.37 7.55 22.43
C VAL A 132 -0.62 7.29 20.96
N TYR A 133 0.46 7.10 20.21
CA TYR A 133 0.43 6.45 18.91
C TYR A 133 0.62 4.95 19.13
N GLU A 134 -0.22 4.13 18.50
CA GLU A 134 -0.15 2.68 18.59
C GLU A 134 -0.31 2.10 17.17
N THR A 135 0.46 1.07 16.84
CA THR A 135 0.25 0.31 15.62
C THR A 135 0.50 -1.18 15.79
N SER A 136 -0.35 -2.00 15.19
CA SER A 136 -0.24 -3.47 15.26
C SER A 136 -0.16 -4.11 13.88
N ILE A 137 0.60 -5.19 13.75
CA ILE A 137 0.69 -5.96 12.50
C ILE A 137 -0.68 -6.57 12.18
N GLU A 138 -1.11 -6.38 10.94
CA GLU A 138 -2.26 -7.06 10.36
C GLU A 138 -1.84 -7.76 9.06
N ASN A 139 -2.74 -8.52 8.44
CA ASN A 139 -2.43 -9.23 7.19
C ASN A 139 -3.36 -8.80 6.06
N VAL A 140 -2.79 -8.59 4.87
CA VAL A 140 -3.51 -8.30 3.62
C VAL A 140 -3.25 -9.41 2.62
N ALA A 141 -4.16 -9.62 1.69
CA ALA A 141 -3.98 -10.55 0.58
C ALA A 141 -2.80 -10.12 -0.30
N TYR A 142 -2.14 -11.09 -0.93
CA TYR A 142 -1.29 -10.78 -2.09
C TYR A 142 -2.19 -10.34 -3.24
N GLU A 143 -1.67 -9.49 -4.12
CA GLU A 143 -2.37 -9.14 -5.36
C GLU A 143 -2.63 -10.41 -6.19
N TYR A 144 -1.62 -11.29 -6.28
CA TYR A 144 -1.79 -12.66 -6.79
C TYR A 144 -2.32 -13.58 -5.68
N ASP A 145 -3.61 -13.46 -5.34
CA ASP A 145 -4.26 -14.34 -4.36
C ASP A 145 -4.54 -15.73 -4.96
N ASN A 146 -3.73 -16.70 -4.58
CA ASN A 146 -3.89 -18.10 -4.95
C ASN A 146 -3.45 -19.02 -3.81
N ALA A 147 -4.40 -19.31 -2.93
CA ALA A 147 -4.22 -20.18 -1.77
C ALA A 147 -3.67 -21.58 -2.10
N ALA A 148 -3.94 -22.10 -3.31
CA ALA A 148 -3.45 -23.42 -3.71
C ALA A 148 -1.93 -23.45 -3.92
N ASP A 149 -1.36 -22.29 -4.29
CA ASP A 149 0.07 -22.11 -4.58
C ASP A 149 0.82 -21.40 -3.44
N GLY A 150 0.19 -21.28 -2.26
CA GLY A 150 0.80 -20.66 -1.07
C GLY A 150 0.76 -19.14 -1.04
N TRP A 151 -0.02 -18.51 -1.92
CA TRP A 151 -0.24 -17.07 -1.95
C TRP A 151 -1.57 -16.75 -1.29
N ASN A 152 -1.53 -16.51 0.02
CA ASN A 152 -2.71 -16.12 0.80
C ASN A 152 -2.58 -14.65 1.21
N GLN A 153 -1.76 -14.39 2.22
CA GLN A 153 -1.60 -13.06 2.82
C GLN A 153 -0.15 -12.82 3.25
N TYR A 154 0.22 -11.55 3.41
CA TYR A 154 1.48 -11.12 4.02
C TYR A 154 1.24 -10.05 5.10
N PRO A 155 2.15 -9.92 6.08
CA PRO A 155 1.99 -8.95 7.14
C PRO A 155 2.23 -7.53 6.64
N VAL A 156 1.44 -6.59 7.16
CA VAL A 156 1.59 -5.15 6.92
C VAL A 156 1.48 -4.39 8.23
N ILE A 157 2.13 -3.23 8.27
CA ILE A 157 2.02 -2.28 9.37
C ILE A 157 2.16 -0.86 8.83
N GLY A 158 1.26 0.01 9.26
CA GLY A 158 1.40 1.45 9.12
C GLY A 158 2.39 1.98 10.15
N PHE A 159 3.40 2.71 9.72
CA PHE A 159 4.33 3.38 10.63
C PHE A 159 4.47 4.84 10.23
N PHE A 160 3.89 5.72 11.04
CA PHE A 160 3.78 7.16 10.81
C PHE A 160 3.26 7.49 9.39
N ALA A 161 2.04 7.03 9.10
CA ALA A 161 1.31 7.31 7.86
C ALA A 161 1.94 6.68 6.60
N GLN A 162 2.75 5.64 6.75
CA GLN A 162 3.35 4.91 5.63
C GLN A 162 3.23 3.40 5.79
N LYS A 163 2.87 2.70 4.71
CA LYS A 163 2.89 1.23 4.66
C LYS A 163 4.33 0.70 4.76
N TYR A 164 4.50 -0.32 5.61
CA TYR A 164 5.68 -1.18 5.72
C TYR A 164 5.24 -2.65 5.78
N VAL A 165 6.21 -3.53 5.54
CA VAL A 165 6.11 -4.97 5.74
C VAL A 165 7.04 -5.36 6.90
N PRO A 166 6.53 -5.97 7.98
CA PRO A 166 7.36 -6.57 9.01
C PRO A 166 8.20 -7.72 8.46
N LEU A 167 9.48 -7.81 8.83
CA LEU A 167 10.36 -8.91 8.42
C LEU A 167 9.91 -10.25 9.01
N LYS A 168 9.24 -10.22 10.16
CA LYS A 168 8.59 -11.36 10.80
C LYS A 168 7.18 -10.98 11.26
N PRO A 169 6.18 -11.87 11.12
CA PRO A 169 4.78 -11.54 11.39
C PRO A 169 4.50 -11.24 12.88
N GLU A 170 5.39 -11.61 13.80
CA GLU A 170 5.27 -11.38 15.24
C GLU A 170 6.17 -10.27 15.80
N LYS A 171 6.84 -9.48 14.93
CA LYS A 171 7.80 -8.45 15.32
C LYS A 171 7.54 -7.12 14.60
N ALA A 172 6.91 -6.18 15.30
CA ALA A 172 6.55 -4.87 14.75
C ALA A 172 7.73 -3.90 14.66
N ASP A 173 8.88 -4.24 15.24
CA ASP A 173 10.08 -3.40 15.31
C ASP A 173 11.00 -3.52 14.09
N LYS A 174 10.85 -4.53 13.24
CA LYS A 174 11.75 -4.76 12.10
C LYS A 174 11.00 -4.71 10.78
N LEU A 175 11.23 -3.65 10.03
CA LEU A 175 10.35 -3.23 8.93
C LEU A 175 11.11 -3.06 7.62
N SER A 176 10.46 -3.35 6.49
CA SER A 176 10.95 -3.01 5.15
C SER A 176 9.84 -2.39 4.30
N LYS A 177 10.22 -1.66 3.26
CA LYS A 177 9.27 -1.13 2.27
C LYS A 177 8.86 -2.20 1.29
N LEU A 178 7.58 -2.21 0.92
CA LEU A 178 7.09 -3.01 -0.20
C LEU A 178 7.54 -2.36 -1.51
N VAL A 179 8.24 -3.12 -2.35
CA VAL A 179 8.67 -2.69 -3.69
C VAL A 179 7.62 -3.09 -4.73
N LEU A 180 7.13 -4.33 -4.64
CA LEU A 180 6.23 -4.91 -5.63
C LEU A 180 5.27 -5.91 -4.96
N ASP A 181 4.02 -5.88 -5.38
CA ASP A 181 2.97 -6.86 -5.10
C ASP A 181 2.06 -6.86 -6.33
N SER A 182 2.09 -7.93 -7.13
CA SER A 182 1.54 -7.91 -8.49
C SER A 182 1.11 -9.30 -8.99
N ASP A 183 -0.04 -9.34 -9.64
CA ASP A 183 -0.56 -10.48 -10.41
C ASP A 183 -0.36 -10.32 -11.93
N ASP A 184 0.36 -9.29 -12.37
CA ASP A 184 0.60 -9.01 -13.79
C ASP A 184 1.40 -10.13 -14.47
N LYS A 185 1.14 -10.32 -15.77
CA LYS A 185 1.84 -11.31 -16.60
C LYS A 185 3.10 -10.74 -17.22
N TYR A 186 4.24 -11.29 -16.83
CA TYR A 186 5.54 -10.98 -17.42
C TYR A 186 6.06 -12.15 -18.23
N THR A 187 6.76 -11.86 -19.32
CA THR A 187 7.45 -12.88 -20.14
C THR A 187 8.93 -12.56 -20.18
N ILE A 188 9.75 -13.48 -19.68
CA ILE A 188 11.20 -13.34 -19.61
C ILE A 188 11.81 -14.33 -20.58
N ARG A 189 12.54 -13.85 -21.59
CA ARG A 189 13.33 -14.72 -22.46
C ARG A 189 14.64 -15.11 -21.78
N THR A 190 15.15 -16.30 -22.08
CA THR A 190 16.41 -16.73 -21.47
C THR A 190 17.55 -15.75 -21.74
N GLY A 191 18.22 -15.29 -20.69
CA GLY A 191 19.28 -14.27 -20.73
C GLY A 191 18.80 -12.81 -20.67
N GLU A 192 17.49 -12.57 -20.57
CA GLU A 192 16.92 -11.24 -20.33
C GLU A 192 16.58 -11.05 -18.85
N LEU A 193 16.71 -9.81 -18.39
CA LEU A 193 16.38 -9.38 -17.03
C LEU A 193 14.98 -8.76 -17.01
N LEU A 194 14.19 -9.13 -16.01
CA LEU A 194 13.01 -8.38 -15.59
C LEU A 194 13.41 -7.48 -14.43
N ASP A 195 13.38 -6.16 -14.66
CA ASP A 195 13.56 -5.15 -13.63
C ASP A 195 12.32 -5.11 -12.73
N LEU A 196 12.52 -5.27 -11.43
CA LEU A 196 11.46 -5.27 -10.41
C LEU A 196 11.37 -3.92 -9.69
N GLY A 197 12.26 -2.97 -10.00
CA GLY A 197 12.35 -1.68 -9.33
C GLY A 197 13.44 -1.63 -8.27
N GLU A 198 13.86 -0.41 -7.92
CA GLU A 198 14.86 -0.14 -6.86
C GLU A 198 16.20 -0.91 -7.01
N GLY A 199 16.54 -1.36 -8.22
CA GLY A 199 17.77 -2.12 -8.50
C GLY A 199 17.63 -3.63 -8.32
N TYR A 200 16.45 -4.14 -7.98
CA TYR A 200 16.14 -5.56 -7.94
C TYR A 200 15.76 -6.08 -9.33
N ALA A 201 16.24 -7.27 -9.70
CA ALA A 201 15.88 -7.90 -10.96
C ALA A 201 15.95 -9.43 -10.90
N ILE A 202 15.13 -10.10 -11.72
CA ILE A 202 15.21 -11.54 -11.95
C ILE A 202 15.61 -11.85 -13.40
N GLU A 203 16.45 -12.86 -13.59
CA GLU A 203 16.87 -13.37 -14.90
C GLU A 203 16.38 -14.80 -15.10
N ALA A 204 15.79 -15.09 -16.25
CA ALA A 204 15.63 -16.47 -16.69
C ALA A 204 16.96 -16.98 -17.26
N ARG A 205 17.77 -17.66 -16.46
CA ARG A 205 19.09 -18.16 -16.90
C ARG A 205 18.95 -19.22 -17.99
N GLN A 206 18.16 -20.25 -17.73
CA GLN A 206 17.98 -21.39 -18.63
C GLN A 206 16.60 -22.00 -18.50
N VAL A 207 16.18 -22.69 -19.56
CA VAL A 207 15.01 -23.57 -19.59
C VAL A 207 15.49 -24.96 -19.96
N ASP A 208 14.98 -25.98 -19.28
CA ASP A 208 15.36 -27.36 -19.55
C ASP A 208 14.91 -27.84 -20.94
N VAL A 209 15.49 -28.94 -21.41
CA VAL A 209 15.26 -29.49 -22.76
C VAL A 209 13.85 -30.04 -22.98
N ASP A 210 13.08 -30.23 -21.91
CA ASP A 210 11.69 -30.69 -21.98
C ASP A 210 10.69 -29.52 -21.86
N GLY A 211 11.15 -28.30 -21.56
CA GLY A 211 10.31 -27.10 -21.43
C GLY A 211 9.42 -27.10 -20.18
N LYS A 212 9.92 -27.66 -19.08
CA LYS A 212 9.19 -27.91 -17.84
C LYS A 212 9.86 -27.31 -16.62
N LYS A 213 11.10 -26.86 -16.75
CA LYS A 213 11.86 -26.22 -15.68
C LYS A 213 12.50 -24.94 -16.16
N VAL A 214 12.54 -23.95 -15.29
CA VAL A 214 13.30 -22.72 -15.48
C VAL A 214 14.27 -22.55 -14.33
N TRP A 215 15.49 -22.14 -14.65
CA TRP A 215 16.47 -21.67 -13.68
C TRP A 215 16.36 -20.15 -13.62
N LEU A 216 15.89 -19.62 -12.49
CA LEU A 216 15.83 -18.19 -12.22
C LEU A 216 17.00 -17.76 -11.33
N GLU A 217 17.50 -16.54 -11.55
CA GLU A 217 18.47 -15.89 -10.68
C GLU A 217 17.93 -14.54 -10.25
N PHE A 218 18.07 -14.22 -8.97
CA PHE A 218 17.69 -12.95 -8.36
C PHE A 218 18.95 -12.11 -8.07
N THR A 219 18.87 -10.82 -8.40
CA THR A 219 19.99 -9.88 -8.28
C THR A 219 19.56 -8.57 -7.65
N LYS A 220 20.50 -7.92 -6.96
CA LYS A 220 20.38 -6.55 -6.45
C LYS A 220 21.57 -5.74 -6.95
N ASP A 221 21.27 -4.66 -7.67
CA ASP A 221 22.26 -3.77 -8.30
C ASP A 221 23.25 -4.53 -9.22
N GLY A 222 22.76 -5.63 -9.82
CA GLY A 222 23.52 -6.52 -10.69
C GLY A 222 24.41 -7.53 -9.96
N GLU A 223 24.44 -7.51 -8.63
CA GLU A 223 25.12 -8.54 -7.83
C GLU A 223 24.17 -9.70 -7.54
N PHE A 224 24.73 -10.91 -7.57
CA PHE A 224 24.01 -12.16 -7.28
C PHE A 224 23.49 -12.17 -5.83
N VAL A 225 22.22 -12.55 -5.66
CA VAL A 225 21.57 -12.74 -4.35
C VAL A 225 21.28 -14.22 -4.14
N ASP A 226 20.45 -14.82 -5.01
CA ASP A 226 20.03 -16.21 -4.91
C ASP A 226 19.60 -16.76 -6.28
N ASP A 227 19.50 -18.08 -6.42
CA ASP A 227 19.02 -18.76 -7.62
C ASP A 227 18.28 -20.07 -7.33
N GLU A 228 17.30 -20.42 -8.17
CA GLU A 228 16.53 -21.65 -7.99
C GLU A 228 16.06 -22.25 -9.33
N ILE A 229 15.96 -23.58 -9.38
CA ILE A 229 15.38 -24.33 -10.50
C ILE A 229 13.94 -24.71 -10.17
N ILE A 230 13.00 -23.97 -10.78
CA ILE A 230 11.56 -24.16 -10.59
C ILE A 230 11.01 -25.15 -11.62
N SER A 231 10.18 -26.09 -11.18
CA SER A 231 9.49 -27.07 -12.05
C SER A 231 8.03 -26.67 -12.20
N VAL A 232 7.58 -26.41 -13.42
CA VAL A 232 6.20 -25.94 -13.70
C VAL A 232 5.22 -27.04 -14.08
N ASP A 233 5.67 -28.29 -14.18
CA ASP A 233 4.83 -29.44 -14.55
C ASP A 233 4.43 -30.33 -13.37
N THR A 234 5.21 -30.29 -12.29
CA THR A 234 5.00 -31.05 -11.06
C THR A 234 5.60 -30.29 -9.90
N GLY A 235 4.84 -30.04 -8.84
CA GLY A 235 5.36 -29.45 -7.61
C GLY A 235 4.80 -28.06 -7.34
N ASP A 236 5.59 -27.28 -6.62
CA ASP A 236 5.34 -25.88 -6.32
C ASP A 236 5.97 -25.02 -7.42
N ASN A 237 5.16 -24.14 -8.00
CA ASN A 237 5.57 -23.22 -9.05
C ASN A 237 6.09 -21.89 -8.46
N THR A 238 6.10 -21.77 -7.13
CA THR A 238 6.57 -20.61 -6.40
C THR A 238 8.01 -20.80 -5.95
N TRP A 239 8.82 -19.75 -6.12
CA TRP A 239 10.13 -19.60 -5.51
C TRP A 239 10.05 -18.50 -4.46
N ASP A 240 10.31 -18.87 -3.21
CA ASP A 240 10.46 -17.97 -2.08
C ASP A 240 11.95 -17.81 -1.79
N VAL A 241 12.48 -16.59 -1.96
CA VAL A 241 13.86 -16.27 -1.59
C VAL A 241 13.89 -15.93 -0.12
N GLU A 242 14.53 -16.79 0.66
CA GLU A 242 14.78 -16.59 2.08
C GLU A 242 16.23 -16.13 2.30
N LEU A 243 16.41 -15.02 3.01
CA LEU A 243 17.72 -14.48 3.34
C LEU A 243 17.91 -14.40 4.86
N ASP A 244 19.16 -14.61 5.27
CA ASP A 244 19.62 -14.52 6.66
C ASP A 244 20.27 -13.17 6.96
N ASP A 245 20.48 -12.89 8.25
CA ASP A 245 21.19 -11.71 8.76
C ASP A 245 20.58 -10.35 8.31
N ILE A 246 19.27 -10.27 8.05
CA ILE A 246 18.59 -9.00 7.74
C ILE A 246 18.04 -8.40 9.02
N GLN A 247 18.66 -7.32 9.50
CA GLN A 247 18.32 -6.69 10.77
C GLN A 247 18.27 -7.70 11.93
N ASP A 248 19.24 -8.61 12.02
CA ASP A 248 19.30 -9.70 13.00
C ASP A 248 18.12 -10.71 12.93
N GLU A 249 17.48 -10.87 11.77
CA GLU A 249 16.52 -11.95 11.49
C GLU A 249 17.05 -12.89 10.42
N ASP A 250 16.84 -14.19 10.64
CA ASP A 250 17.12 -15.28 9.70
C ASP A 250 15.84 -15.76 9.02
N ASP A 251 15.93 -16.50 7.91
CA ASP A 251 14.78 -17.05 7.17
C ASP A 251 13.75 -15.96 6.77
N VAL A 252 14.20 -14.77 6.35
CA VAL A 252 13.31 -13.68 5.93
C VAL A 252 12.94 -13.87 4.47
N VAL A 253 11.65 -14.07 4.17
CA VAL A 253 11.15 -14.11 2.79
C VAL A 253 11.21 -12.70 2.20
N VAL A 254 12.10 -12.48 1.24
CA VAL A 254 12.32 -11.15 0.64
C VAL A 254 11.71 -11.00 -0.75
N LEU A 255 11.59 -12.11 -1.48
CA LEU A 255 11.02 -12.18 -2.82
C LEU A 255 10.18 -13.45 -2.93
N ARG A 256 9.01 -13.34 -3.55
CA ARG A 256 8.20 -14.47 -3.99
C ARG A 256 7.96 -14.36 -5.50
N VAL A 257 8.18 -15.44 -6.24
CA VAL A 257 7.98 -15.49 -7.69
C VAL A 257 7.18 -16.72 -8.05
N HIS A 258 5.99 -16.55 -8.61
CA HIS A 258 5.22 -17.65 -9.17
C HIS A 258 5.43 -17.75 -10.70
N VAL A 259 5.90 -18.92 -11.14
CA VAL A 259 6.10 -19.23 -12.56
C VAL A 259 4.87 -19.94 -13.10
N ASN A 260 4.03 -19.22 -13.84
CA ASN A 260 2.83 -19.80 -14.44
C ASN A 260 3.18 -20.92 -15.44
N GLN A 261 4.07 -20.65 -16.39
CA GLN A 261 4.48 -21.65 -17.38
C GLN A 261 5.83 -21.34 -18.03
N VAL A 262 6.40 -22.36 -18.65
CA VAL A 262 7.64 -22.27 -19.42
C VAL A 262 7.37 -22.74 -20.84
N PHE A 263 7.96 -22.06 -21.82
CA PHE A 263 7.87 -22.45 -23.22
C PHE A 263 9.25 -22.60 -23.83
N GLN A 264 9.46 -23.75 -24.47
CA GLN A 264 10.67 -24.03 -25.23
C GLN A 264 10.37 -24.03 -26.73
N GLY A 265 10.78 -22.95 -27.39
CA GLY A 265 10.72 -22.80 -28.83
C GLY A 265 11.97 -23.34 -29.53
N ALA A 266 11.90 -23.38 -30.87
CA ALA A 266 13.03 -23.82 -31.70
C ALA A 266 14.23 -22.85 -31.70
N VAL A 267 13.99 -21.60 -31.31
CA VAL A 267 14.98 -20.51 -31.26
C VAL A 267 15.04 -19.92 -29.86
N ASP A 268 13.86 -19.70 -29.25
CA ASP A 268 13.72 -18.99 -27.99
C ASP A 268 13.07 -19.85 -26.93
N SER A 269 13.61 -19.78 -25.72
CA SER A 269 12.96 -20.26 -24.51
C SER A 269 12.51 -19.07 -23.68
N ILE A 270 11.32 -19.15 -23.11
CA ILE A 270 10.73 -18.10 -22.29
C ILE A 270 10.12 -18.69 -21.02
N ALA A 271 10.11 -17.92 -19.94
CA ALA A 271 9.35 -18.16 -18.73
C ALA A 271 8.26 -17.09 -18.60
N GLN A 272 7.05 -17.50 -18.25
CA GLN A 272 5.95 -16.60 -17.93
C GLN A 272 5.79 -16.54 -16.41
N ILE A 273 5.91 -15.35 -15.87
CA ILE A 273 5.72 -15.03 -14.45
C ILE A 273 4.33 -14.40 -14.30
N GLU A 274 3.62 -14.78 -13.25
CA GLU A 274 2.31 -14.25 -12.85
C GLU A 274 2.21 -14.45 -11.34
N GLY A 275 2.41 -13.40 -10.56
CA GLY A 275 2.65 -13.47 -9.11
C GLY A 275 4.07 -13.06 -8.76
N LEU A 276 4.22 -11.82 -8.30
CA LEU A 276 5.47 -11.23 -7.82
C LEU A 276 5.19 -10.46 -6.52
N TRP A 277 6.02 -10.71 -5.52
CA TRP A 277 6.03 -9.93 -4.28
C TRP A 277 7.47 -9.70 -3.83
N LEU A 278 7.82 -8.46 -3.46
CA LEU A 278 9.19 -8.07 -3.13
C LEU A 278 9.20 -6.96 -2.09
N ILE A 279 10.05 -7.11 -1.08
CA ILE A 279 10.40 -6.06 -0.12
C ILE A 279 11.82 -5.53 -0.37
N ASP A 280 12.05 -4.26 -0.03
CA ASP A 280 13.36 -3.62 -0.10
C ASP A 280 14.22 -4.02 1.10
N TYR A 281 14.59 -5.30 1.17
CA TYR A 281 15.30 -5.86 2.31
C TYR A 281 16.65 -5.17 2.56
N ALA A 282 17.27 -4.61 1.51
CA ALA A 282 18.54 -3.90 1.62
C ALA A 282 18.45 -2.59 2.43
N ASN A 283 17.27 -1.98 2.54
CA ASN A 283 17.01 -0.80 3.36
C ASN A 283 16.01 -1.07 4.49
N ALA A 284 15.91 -2.33 4.95
CA ALA A 284 15.14 -2.65 6.15
C ALA A 284 15.66 -1.84 7.36
N ILE A 285 14.76 -1.55 8.30
CA ILE A 285 15.01 -0.75 9.49
C ILE A 285 14.61 -1.52 10.76
N THR A 286 15.24 -1.17 11.87
CA THR A 286 14.86 -1.61 13.23
C THR A 286 14.45 -0.40 14.03
N ILE A 287 13.36 -0.53 14.78
CA ILE A 287 12.88 0.44 15.77
C ILE A 287 13.34 -0.05 17.13
N GLU A 288 14.12 0.75 17.82
CA GLU A 288 14.70 0.40 19.11
C GLU A 288 13.88 1.00 20.25
N SER A 289 13.93 0.38 21.43
CA SER A 289 13.23 0.89 22.62
C SER A 289 13.76 2.25 23.13
N ASP A 290 14.93 2.68 22.64
CA ASP A 290 15.54 3.97 22.94
C ASP A 290 15.44 4.98 21.78
N ASP A 291 14.70 4.66 20.72
CA ASP A 291 14.37 5.63 19.67
C ASP A 291 13.40 6.71 20.18
N GLU A 292 13.53 7.91 19.62
CA GLU A 292 12.68 9.06 19.93
C GLU A 292 12.07 9.65 18.65
N PHE A 293 10.74 9.73 18.58
CA PHE A 293 9.99 10.27 17.43
C PHE A 293 9.36 11.62 17.77
N GLY A 294 10.20 12.64 17.97
CA GLY A 294 9.74 13.97 18.33
C GLY A 294 9.29 14.02 19.79
N GLU A 295 7.99 14.28 20.03
CA GLU A 295 7.39 14.27 21.37
C GLU A 295 6.81 12.89 21.74
N LEU A 296 6.91 11.90 20.84
CA LEU A 296 6.64 10.49 21.11
C LEU A 296 7.99 9.82 21.38
N ASP A 297 8.42 9.83 22.64
CA ASP A 297 9.77 9.49 23.09
C ASP A 297 9.84 8.31 24.09
N ASP A 298 8.71 7.63 24.32
CA ASP A 298 8.61 6.42 25.16
C ASP A 298 8.13 5.24 24.30
N VAL A 299 9.06 4.55 23.63
CA VAL A 299 8.76 3.44 22.70
C VAL A 299 8.58 2.13 23.48
N SER A 300 7.46 1.45 23.24
CA SER A 300 7.15 0.15 23.83
C SER A 300 6.93 -0.92 22.77
N ILE A 301 7.84 -1.88 22.66
CA ILE A 301 7.73 -2.98 21.68
C ILE A 301 7.11 -4.20 22.35
N MET A 302 5.93 -4.62 21.89
CA MET A 302 5.14 -5.73 22.45
C MET A 302 4.82 -6.80 21.40
N GLY A 303 5.86 -7.42 20.83
CA GLY A 303 5.68 -8.43 19.79
C GLY A 303 5.20 -7.79 18.50
N ASP A 304 3.93 -8.01 18.15
CA ASP A 304 3.29 -7.50 16.94
C ASP A 304 2.76 -6.07 17.05
N THR A 305 3.04 -5.36 18.15
CA THR A 305 2.54 -4.01 18.44
C THR A 305 3.65 -3.07 18.89
N LEU A 306 3.62 -1.83 18.38
CA LEU A 306 4.40 -0.66 18.81
C LEU A 306 3.51 0.37 19.50
#